data_AF-A0A930RHB8-F1
#
_entry.id   AF-A0A930RHB8-F1
#
_cell.length_a   1.000
_cell.length_b   1.000
_cell.length_c   1.000
_cell.angle_alpha   90.00
_cell.angle_beta   90.00
_cell.angle_gamma   90.00
#
_symmetry.space_group_name_H-M   'P 1'
#
loop_
_entity.id
_entity.type
_entity.pdbx_description
1 polymer ?
#
loop_
_entity_poly.entity_id
_entity_poly.type
_entity_poly.pdbx_seq_one_letter_code
_entity_poly.pdbx_strand_id
1 'polypeptide(L)'
;MTDIEKPKIEIAEISEDGRYGRFICEPLEPGYGTTFGNSLRRMLLSSLDGAAVTSIQIDGVLHEFSTIPGVRDDVTSIVLALKQLCIRMQD
;
A
#
# COMPACT_ATOMS: atom_id res chain seq x y z
N MET A 1 -34.47 -4.76 21.85
CA MET A 1 -33.36 -4.73 20.90
C MET A 1 -33.41 -3.35 20.29
N THR A 2 -32.46 -2.49 20.62
CA THR A 2 -32.44 -1.09 20.15
C THR A 2 -32.37 -1.10 18.63
N ASP A 3 -33.17 -0.29 17.96
CA ASP A 3 -33.10 -0.14 16.50
C ASP A 3 -31.71 0.37 16.12
N ILE A 4 -30.94 -0.48 15.44
CA ILE A 4 -29.62 -0.11 14.94
C ILE A 4 -29.84 0.83 13.75
N GLU A 5 -29.48 2.10 13.91
CA GLU A 5 -29.47 3.03 12.79
C GLU A 5 -28.47 2.56 11.73
N LYS A 6 -28.91 2.54 10.46
CA LYS A 6 -28.04 2.12 9.36
C LYS A 6 -26.88 3.10 9.21
N PRO A 7 -25.61 2.64 9.27
CA PRO A 7 -24.48 3.53 9.07
C PRO A 7 -24.46 4.04 7.63
N LYS A 8 -24.13 5.32 7.47
CA LYS A 8 -23.89 5.98 6.18
C LYS A 8 -22.40 6.17 6.00
N ILE A 9 -21.91 6.00 4.77
CA ILE A 9 -20.52 6.24 4.41
C ILE A 9 -20.49 7.49 3.55
N GLU A 10 -19.76 8.50 3.99
CA GLU A 10 -19.56 9.76 3.28
C GLU A 10 -18.08 9.91 2.88
N ILE A 11 -17.87 10.45 1.68
CA ILE A 11 -16.53 10.76 1.18
C ILE A 11 -16.16 12.14 1.72
N ALA A 12 -15.24 12.19 2.67
CA ALA A 12 -14.81 13.42 3.31
C ALA A 12 -13.73 14.16 2.51
N GLU A 13 -12.88 13.40 1.80
CA GLU A 13 -11.80 13.96 0.99
C GLU A 13 -11.33 12.93 -0.03
N ILE A 14 -11.09 13.37 -1.26
CA ILE A 14 -10.32 12.65 -2.26
C ILE A 14 -9.28 13.62 -2.78
N SER A 15 -8.00 13.23 -2.71
CA SER A 15 -6.92 14.02 -3.25
C SER A 15 -6.99 14.09 -4.77
N GLU A 16 -6.64 15.24 -5.35
CA GLU A 16 -6.64 15.46 -6.81
C GLU A 16 -5.73 14.48 -7.57
N ASP A 17 -4.66 14.00 -6.91
CA ASP A 17 -3.74 13.00 -7.45
C ASP A 17 -4.27 11.55 -7.38
N GLY A 18 -5.45 11.36 -6.78
CA GLY A 18 -6.08 10.04 -6.62
C GLY A 18 -5.36 9.09 -5.67
N ARG A 19 -4.34 9.54 -4.92
CA ARG A 19 -3.54 8.67 -4.03
C ARG A 19 -4.02 8.63 -2.58
N TYR A 20 -4.90 9.55 -2.20
CA TYR A 20 -5.45 9.64 -0.85
C TYR A 20 -6.97 9.78 -0.87
N GLY A 21 -7.63 9.09 0.05
CA GLY A 21 -9.06 9.19 0.29
C GLY A 21 -9.38 9.06 1.78
N ARG A 22 -10.30 9.89 2.26
CA ARG A 22 -10.83 9.87 3.63
C ARG A 22 -12.33 9.62 3.60
N PHE A 23 -12.77 8.66 4.37
CA PHE A 23 -14.18 8.24 4.47
C PHE A 23 -14.66 8.37 5.92
N ILE A 24 -15.87 8.90 6.11
CA ILE A 24 -16.55 9.00 7.40
C ILE A 24 -17.69 7.99 7.41
N CYS A 25 -17.78 7.18 8.46
CA CYS A 25 -18.83 6.17 8.62
C CYS A 25 -19.54 6.38 9.95
N GLU A 26 -20.81 6.80 9.90
CA GLU A 26 -21.61 7.11 11.07
C GLU A 26 -23.13 6.96 10.80
N PRO A 27 -23.95 6.73 11.83
CA PRO A 27 -23.60 6.46 13.21
C PRO A 27 -23.16 4.99 13.41
N LEU A 28 -22.32 4.76 14.42
CA LEU A 28 -21.88 3.43 14.83
C LEU A 28 -22.12 3.25 16.33
N GLU A 29 -22.45 2.03 16.73
CA GLU A 29 -22.52 1.70 18.15
C GLU A 29 -21.15 1.83 18.82
N PRO A 30 -21.10 2.14 20.14
CA PRO A 30 -19.87 2.17 20.90
C PRO A 30 -19.06 0.88 20.71
N GLY A 31 -17.77 1.04 20.35
CA GLY A 31 -16.85 -0.08 20.09
C GLY A 31 -16.85 -0.60 18.65
N TYR A 32 -17.92 -0.39 17.86
CA TYR A 32 -17.96 -0.88 16.46
C TYR A 32 -16.94 -0.15 15.59
N GLY A 33 -16.68 1.14 15.84
CA GLY A 33 -15.63 1.89 15.14
C GLY A 33 -14.25 1.23 15.23
N THR A 34 -13.87 0.74 16.41
CA THR A 34 -12.59 0.02 16.61
C THR A 34 -12.60 -1.34 15.93
N THR A 35 -13.70 -2.10 16.06
CA THR A 35 -13.84 -3.43 15.46
C THR A 35 -13.75 -3.38 13.93
N PHE A 36 -14.47 -2.46 13.29
CA PHE A 36 -14.43 -2.25 11.85
C PHE A 36 -13.09 -1.66 11.40
N GLY A 37 -12.64 -0.59 12.05
CA GLY A 37 -11.41 0.11 11.68
C GLY A 37 -10.17 -0.79 11.74
N ASN A 38 -10.03 -1.57 12.82
CA ASN A 38 -8.90 -2.51 12.95
C ASN A 38 -8.97 -3.64 11.90
N SER A 39 -10.16 -4.19 11.66
CA SER A 39 -10.35 -5.25 10.67
C SER A 39 -10.03 -4.75 9.26
N LEU A 40 -10.56 -3.58 8.87
CA LEU A 40 -10.28 -2.95 7.57
C LEU A 40 -8.80 -2.63 7.40
N ARG A 41 -8.14 -2.06 8.43
CA ARG A 41 -6.70 -1.82 8.40
C ARG A 41 -5.90 -3.09 8.12
N ARG A 42 -6.25 -4.20 8.77
CA ARG A 42 -5.56 -5.49 8.56
C ARG A 42 -5.78 -6.03 7.15
N MET A 43 -7.00 -5.95 6.63
CA MET A 43 -7.29 -6.40 5.27
C MET A 43 -6.55 -5.57 4.22
N LEU A 44 -6.59 -4.24 4.33
CA LEU A 44 -5.95 -3.35 3.37
C LEU A 44 -4.42 -3.48 3.35
N LEU A 45 -3.79 -3.81 4.48
CA LEU A 45 -2.33 -3.95 4.57
C LEU A 45 -1.79 -5.33 4.18
N SER A 46 -2.64 -6.37 4.14
CA SER A 46 -2.14 -7.76 4.07
C SER A 46 -2.87 -8.67 3.09
N SER A 47 -4.02 -8.27 2.56
CA SER A 47 -4.89 -9.17 1.77
C SER A 47 -5.27 -8.61 0.41
N LEU A 48 -4.68 -7.48 0.00
CA LEU A 48 -4.87 -6.94 -1.34
C LEU A 48 -3.90 -7.61 -2.31
N ASP A 49 -4.43 -8.04 -3.45
CA ASP A 49 -3.61 -8.52 -4.55
C ASP A 49 -2.82 -7.37 -5.17
N GLY A 50 -1.58 -7.66 -5.56
CA GLY A 50 -0.68 -6.69 -6.15
C GLY A 50 0.49 -7.37 -6.84
N ALA A 51 1.31 -6.57 -7.52
CA ALA A 51 2.53 -7.03 -8.16
C ALA A 51 3.73 -6.25 -7.61
N ALA A 52 4.85 -6.95 -7.41
CA ALA A 52 6.10 -6.36 -6.97
C ALA A 52 7.28 -7.11 -7.59
N VAL A 53 8.41 -6.43 -7.74
CA VAL A 53 9.67 -7.05 -8.17
C VAL A 53 10.17 -7.98 -7.07
N THR A 54 10.33 -9.25 -7.38
CA THR A 54 10.77 -10.28 -6.41
C THR A 54 12.26 -10.60 -6.52
N SER A 55 12.84 -10.49 -7.71
CA SER A 55 14.26 -10.74 -7.96
C SER A 55 14.78 -9.87 -9.10
N ILE A 56 16.09 -9.59 -9.07
CA ILE A 56 16.83 -8.95 -10.15
C ILE A 56 18.18 -9.64 -10.33
N GLN A 57 18.72 -9.55 -11.54
CA GLN A 57 20.07 -9.98 -11.88
C GLN A 57 20.76 -8.84 -12.61
N ILE A 58 21.98 -8.51 -12.18
CA ILE A 58 22.80 -7.47 -12.78
C ILE A 58 24.11 -8.12 -13.23
N ASP A 59 24.43 -7.99 -14.51
CA ASP A 59 25.63 -8.58 -15.08
C ASP A 59 26.89 -7.95 -14.48
N GLY A 60 27.84 -8.81 -14.08
CA GLY A 60 29.10 -8.38 -13.47
C GLY A 60 29.01 -7.97 -11.99
N VAL A 61 27.83 -8.08 -11.36
CA VAL A 61 27.64 -7.83 -9.93
C VAL A 61 27.58 -9.15 -9.16
N LEU A 62 28.45 -9.30 -8.16
CA LEU A 62 28.48 -10.50 -7.31
C LEU A 62 27.48 -10.43 -6.14
N HIS A 63 27.26 -9.24 -5.57
CA HIS A 63 26.43 -9.06 -4.38
C HIS A 63 25.83 -7.64 -4.30
N GLU A 64 24.79 -7.48 -3.49
CA GLU A 64 23.99 -6.25 -3.34
C GLU A 64 24.73 -5.01 -2.81
N PHE A 65 25.91 -5.19 -2.21
CA PHE A 65 26.75 -4.10 -1.69
C PHE A 65 27.82 -3.61 -2.67
N SER A 66 27.80 -4.05 -3.93
CA SER A 66 28.82 -3.63 -4.92
C SER A 66 28.42 -2.34 -5.63
N THR A 67 29.42 -1.67 -6.20
CA THR A 67 29.21 -0.55 -7.13
C THR A 67 29.34 -1.03 -8.57
N ILE A 68 28.66 -0.35 -9.50
CA ILE A 68 28.72 -0.67 -10.93
C ILE A 68 29.54 0.43 -11.63
N PRO A 69 30.65 0.10 -12.31
CA PRO A 69 31.42 1.08 -13.06
C PRO A 69 30.55 1.81 -14.09
N GLY A 70 30.59 3.15 -14.09
CA GLY A 70 29.80 3.98 -15.00
C GLY A 70 28.37 4.29 -14.54
N VAL A 71 27.93 3.74 -13.42
CA VAL A 71 26.66 4.08 -12.77
C VAL A 71 26.92 4.95 -11.55
N ARG A 72 26.11 5.99 -11.36
CA ARG A 72 26.26 6.94 -10.25
C ARG A 72 25.89 6.33 -8.89
N ASP A 73 24.83 5.53 -8.87
CA ASP A 73 24.26 4.94 -7.66
C ASP A 73 24.76 3.49 -7.46
N ASP A 74 24.81 3.02 -6.21
CA ASP A 74 25.20 1.64 -5.88
C ASP A 74 24.04 0.64 -6.08
N VAL A 75 24.36 -0.66 -6.04
CA VAL A 75 23.36 -1.72 -6.24
C VAL A 75 22.25 -1.67 -5.18
N THR A 76 22.58 -1.32 -3.94
CA THR A 76 21.58 -1.19 -2.86
C THR A 76 20.57 -0.09 -3.18
N SER A 77 21.03 1.06 -3.68
CA SER A 77 20.19 2.19 -4.08
C SER A 77 19.28 1.82 -5.26
N ILE A 78 19.80 1.06 -6.22
CA ILE A 78 19.01 0.52 -7.34
C ILE A 78 17.90 -0.42 -6.81
N VAL A 79 18.24 -1.34 -5.90
CA VAL A 79 17.26 -2.24 -5.27
C VAL A 79 16.16 -1.47 -4.54
N LEU A 80 16.52 -0.41 -3.80
CA LEU A 80 15.54 0.43 -3.09
C LEU A 80 14.64 1.19 -4.06
N ALA A 81 15.18 1.71 -5.15
CA ALA A 81 14.39 2.37 -6.19
C ALA A 81 13.41 1.39 -6.84
N LEU A 82 13.83 0.15 -7.12
CA LEU A 82 12.98 -0.89 -7.68
C LEU A 82 11.84 -1.31 -6.71
N LYS A 83 12.09 -1.29 -5.39
CA LYS A 83 11.04 -1.55 -4.39
C LYS A 83 9.94 -0.48 -4.36
N GLN A 84 10.23 0.73 -4.84
CA GLN A 84 9.23 1.82 -4.93
C GLN A 84 8.40 1.76 -6.21
N LEU A 85 8.74 0.88 -7.15
CA LEU A 85 8.05 0.78 -8.43
C LEU A 85 6.63 0.21 -8.25
N CYS A 86 5.61 0.98 -8.59
CA CYS A 86 4.22 0.51 -8.62
C CYS A 86 3.90 -0.09 -9.99
N ILE A 87 3.67 -1.41 -10.05
CA ILE A 87 3.37 -2.14 -11.29
C ILE A 87 1.97 -2.75 -11.18
N ARG A 88 1.24 -2.74 -12.30
CA ARG A 88 0.02 -3.52 -12.47
C ARG A 88 0.24 -4.54 -13.58
N MET A 89 0.14 -5.82 -13.25
CA MET A 89 0.14 -6.87 -14.28
C MET A 89 -1.23 -6.86 -14.97
N GLN A 90 -1.21 -6.87 -16.30
CA GLN A 90 -2.40 -7.19 -17.08
C GLN A 90 -2.45 -8.72 -17.20
N ASP A 91 -3.63 -9.29 -16.98
CA ASP A 91 -3.90 -10.71 -17.26
C ASP A 91 -3.72 -11.04 -18.75
#